data_AF-A0A101VVQ1-F1
#
_entry.id   AF-A0A101VVQ1-F1
#
_cell.length_a   1.000
_cell.length_b   1.000
_cell.length_c   1.000
_cell.angle_alpha   90.00
_cell.angle_beta   90.00
_cell.angle_gamma   90.00
#
_symmetry.space_group_name_H-M   'P 1'
#
loop_
_entity.id
_entity.type
_entity.pdbx_description
1 polymer ?
#
loop_
_entity_poly.entity_id
_entity_poly.type
_entity_poly.pdbx_seq_one_letter_code
_entity_poly.pdbx_strand_id
1 'polypeptide(L)'
;MQNKKMSMKSIKSLEYGLIPINQIQPILSNINTNINQLDSIKLNNRLNNKSNNQYLYIINNQSPFINDVVIYNEVIDKESLDITRDAECFDDNITTDICTQFPLFFINRNIIKIPTKIESVIRKYTPRKLLKEIHPDIDVAVELCLLFTTQLTSTYFERLDEPEKMGWKSLHAEYLRDFLSIDPMAYKNVRTALEHPTKRGAIIECDYKPIKGEKNFHYRFGEAYIGKGIVSYHLQTKEAQRLLNKHYIRVSGKSQSNPIVQNLIQFYEDVSLPTIDQIWEEGDRLIKLKYKTKKGKLLKKLGHHSREYFKDQQELSFVEDSIKIFKYLTEDGLMYPDVGTEKSGGRIVDSFTLMPSWIRQMIKIKDKFNVEADYSCLHPNSAISLYGGSKEYLTHNDLALAMSTDISVIKVEHLSFFNKKERQMKASPLYDYYEKNEPKMLQNIIDEKCASEFKHKITSRRLMAKEVEIMTKVVEILNQELIYVGYVYDALICHPNDANRVKEVMDSIILKQGVKTSAKLSSENNPIVVRLKDSKSDLDNKESINSDDEVDDNYIKVEAKLINFNDRIRSMVLEKINNGNEVVFEHAIIEFPNKYKFKDRVLRIYDEINPELIYVIESHIFNPLVG
;
A
#
# COMPACT_ATOMS: atom_id res chain seq x y z
N MET A 1 -43.30 14.52 -58.87
CA MET A 1 -43.02 15.73 -59.67
C MET A 1 -41.64 16.25 -59.29
N GLN A 2 -40.75 16.27 -60.29
CA GLN A 2 -39.42 16.92 -60.47
C GLN A 2 -38.59 17.34 -59.23
N ASN A 3 -37.40 16.83 -58.91
CA ASN A 3 -36.08 16.71 -59.59
C ASN A 3 -35.32 18.02 -59.92
N LYS A 4 -34.17 18.22 -59.24
CA LYS A 4 -32.93 18.89 -59.70
C LYS A 4 -31.85 18.61 -58.62
N LYS A 5 -30.77 17.82 -58.77
CA LYS A 5 -29.76 17.49 -59.80
C LYS A 5 -28.65 18.54 -59.97
N MET A 6 -27.47 18.26 -59.42
CA MET A 6 -26.11 18.71 -59.84
C MET A 6 -25.09 17.74 -59.18
N SER A 7 -24.54 16.73 -59.86
CA SER A 7 -23.50 16.68 -60.92
C SER A 7 -22.05 16.72 -60.39
N MET A 8 -21.44 15.52 -60.35
CA MET A 8 -20.00 15.24 -60.27
C MET A 8 -19.22 15.78 -61.48
N LYS A 9 -17.93 16.10 -61.28
CA LYS A 9 -16.87 15.94 -62.29
C LYS A 9 -15.57 15.45 -61.65
N SER A 10 -15.01 14.42 -62.28
CA SER A 10 -13.78 13.67 -62.01
C SER A 10 -12.54 14.26 -62.68
N ILE A 11 -11.34 14.08 -62.10
CA ILE A 11 -10.03 13.98 -62.79
C ILE A 11 -9.14 13.07 -61.90
N LYS A 12 -8.96 11.78 -62.22
CA LYS A 12 -7.89 11.11 -62.99
C LYS A 12 -6.50 11.03 -62.32
N SER A 13 -6.08 9.76 -62.21
CA SER A 13 -4.86 9.13 -61.71
C SER A 13 -3.63 9.29 -62.61
N LEU A 14 -2.43 9.12 -62.05
CA LEU A 14 -1.26 8.56 -62.73
C LEU A 14 -0.26 7.94 -61.72
N GLU A 15 0.05 6.67 -61.97
CA GLU A 15 1.03 5.80 -61.31
C GLU A 15 2.47 5.99 -61.88
N TYR A 16 3.38 5.11 -61.44
CA TYR A 16 4.80 4.86 -61.77
C TYR A 16 5.81 5.49 -60.78
N GLY A 17 6.74 4.79 -60.13
CA GLY A 17 7.13 3.37 -60.11
C GLY A 17 8.46 3.17 -59.32
N LEU A 18 8.58 2.02 -58.65
CA LEU A 18 9.76 1.13 -58.44
C LEU A 18 11.16 1.67 -57.99
N ILE A 19 11.54 1.35 -56.73
CA ILE A 19 12.73 0.59 -56.18
C ILE A 19 14.03 0.50 -57.04
N PRO A 20 15.30 0.70 -56.54
CA PRO A 20 16.03 -0.19 -55.58
C PRO A 20 16.98 0.51 -54.56
N ILE A 21 17.20 0.02 -53.32
CA ILE A 21 18.04 -1.10 -52.80
C ILE A 21 19.54 -1.08 -53.20
N ASN A 22 20.37 -0.90 -52.15
CA ASN A 22 21.73 -1.41 -51.87
C ASN A 22 23.03 -0.61 -52.15
N GLN A 23 23.77 -0.47 -51.03
CA GLN A 23 25.22 -0.66 -50.82
C GLN A 23 26.24 0.43 -51.22
N ILE A 24 27.04 0.86 -50.21
CA ILE A 24 28.52 0.74 -50.08
C ILE A 24 29.04 1.88 -49.15
N GLN A 25 29.72 1.50 -48.05
CA GLN A 25 30.52 2.36 -47.14
C GLN A 25 31.89 2.75 -47.78
N PRO A 26 32.90 3.26 -47.04
CA PRO A 26 33.08 4.55 -46.39
C PRO A 26 34.33 5.28 -46.97
N ILE A 27 34.52 6.59 -46.72
CA ILE A 27 35.83 7.24 -46.93
C ILE A 27 36.25 8.06 -45.71
N LEU A 28 37.35 7.62 -45.11
CA LEU A 28 38.26 8.33 -44.21
C LEU A 28 39.19 9.25 -45.01
N SER A 29 39.41 10.47 -44.54
CA SER A 29 40.71 11.16 -44.55
C SER A 29 40.65 12.33 -43.55
N ASN A 30 41.30 12.24 -42.38
CA ASN A 30 42.69 12.60 -42.10
C ASN A 30 43.09 14.02 -42.56
N ILE A 31 43.07 14.97 -41.61
CA ILE A 31 44.14 15.95 -41.43
C ILE A 31 44.44 16.07 -39.91
N ASN A 32 45.40 15.26 -39.47
CA ASN A 32 46.35 15.55 -38.39
C ASN A 32 47.17 16.79 -38.84
N THR A 33 47.69 17.72 -38.04
CA THR A 33 48.53 17.65 -36.82
C THR A 33 48.96 19.13 -36.63
N ASN A 34 49.24 19.70 -35.46
CA ASN A 34 50.38 19.40 -34.59
C ASN A 34 50.35 20.45 -33.44
N ILE A 35 50.52 20.05 -32.16
CA ILE A 35 51.80 20.10 -31.40
C ILE A 35 52.14 21.56 -31.03
N ASN A 36 52.47 21.98 -29.82
CA ASN A 36 52.98 21.43 -28.55
C ASN A 36 53.22 22.72 -27.68
N GLN A 37 53.51 22.78 -26.38
CA GLN A 37 54.18 21.88 -25.45
C GLN A 37 54.21 22.53 -24.06
N LEU A 38 54.20 21.66 -23.03
CA LEU A 38 54.97 21.71 -21.77
C LEU A 38 54.74 22.92 -20.82
N ASP A 39 54.55 22.77 -19.51
CA ASP A 39 55.50 22.06 -18.64
C ASP A 39 54.94 21.72 -17.24
N SER A 40 55.59 20.72 -16.66
CA SER A 40 55.34 20.07 -15.38
C SER A 40 56.03 20.75 -14.19
N ILE A 41 55.38 20.79 -13.02
CA ILE A 41 56.07 20.83 -11.71
C ILE A 41 55.35 19.88 -10.73
N LYS A 42 56.07 18.83 -10.30
CA LYS A 42 55.85 18.06 -9.07
C LYS A 42 56.75 18.64 -7.97
N LEU A 43 56.27 18.74 -6.72
CA LEU A 43 56.67 17.89 -5.57
C LEU A 43 56.30 18.52 -4.20
N ASN A 44 55.52 17.73 -3.43
CA ASN A 44 55.43 17.52 -1.97
C ASN A 44 55.83 18.63 -0.96
N ASN A 45 54.96 18.89 0.04
CA ASN A 45 55.07 18.27 1.38
C ASN A 45 54.02 18.73 2.42
N ARG A 46 53.66 17.76 3.29
CA ARG A 46 53.21 17.84 4.70
C ARG A 46 51.76 18.22 5.06
N LEU A 47 51.02 17.16 5.41
CA LEU A 47 50.28 16.96 6.68
C LEU A 47 49.69 18.21 7.35
N ASN A 48 48.36 18.28 7.37
CA ASN A 48 47.65 18.44 8.64
C ASN A 48 46.23 17.86 8.59
N ASN A 49 46.03 16.83 9.40
CA ASN A 49 44.73 16.33 9.83
C ASN A 49 43.93 17.46 10.49
N LYS A 50 42.70 17.70 10.02
CA LYS A 50 41.56 18.08 10.87
C LYS A 50 40.25 17.98 10.08
N SER A 51 39.52 16.90 10.40
CA SER A 51 38.05 16.83 10.49
C SER A 51 37.24 17.73 9.55
N ASN A 52 36.66 17.15 8.50
CA ASN A 52 35.40 17.61 7.93
C ASN A 52 34.65 16.43 7.30
N ASN A 53 34.01 15.63 8.18
CA ASN A 53 32.91 14.76 7.78
C ASN A 53 31.67 15.64 7.55
N GLN A 54 31.49 16.15 6.33
CA GLN A 54 30.18 16.60 5.87
C GLN A 54 29.49 15.41 5.20
N TYR A 55 28.65 14.73 5.99
CA TYR A 55 27.71 13.73 5.52
C TYR A 55 26.78 14.37 4.48
N LEU A 56 26.87 13.90 3.24
CA LEU A 56 25.88 14.08 2.19
C LEU A 56 24.60 13.33 2.58
N TYR A 57 23.64 14.03 3.15
CA TYR A 57 22.27 13.55 3.31
C TYR A 57 21.61 13.44 1.93
N ILE A 58 21.36 12.21 1.47
CA ILE A 58 20.51 11.93 0.32
C ILE A 58 19.21 11.30 0.85
N ILE A 59 18.13 12.01 0.54
CA ILE A 59 16.73 11.83 0.95
C ILE A 59 16.22 10.40 0.72
N ASN A 60 15.74 9.78 1.79
CA ASN A 60 14.95 8.55 1.77
C ASN A 60 13.52 8.88 1.30
N ASN A 61 13.13 8.35 0.15
CA ASN A 61 11.74 8.24 -0.27
C ASN A 61 11.17 6.91 0.26
N GLN A 62 10.69 6.92 1.50
CA GLN A 62 9.70 5.95 1.95
C GLN A 62 8.47 6.79 2.25
N SER A 63 7.35 6.60 1.55
CA SER A 63 6.07 7.20 1.95
C SER A 63 5.08 6.08 2.22
N PRO A 64 4.39 6.09 3.36
CA PRO A 64 3.30 5.15 3.63
C PRO A 64 2.06 5.47 2.81
N PHE A 65 1.94 6.70 2.31
CA PHE A 65 0.95 7.05 1.30
C PHE A 65 1.59 6.76 -0.05
N ILE A 66 1.12 5.72 -0.73
CA ILE A 66 1.28 5.66 -2.19
C ILE A 66 0.49 6.86 -2.72
N ASN A 67 1.14 8.02 -2.79
CA ASN A 67 0.56 9.30 -3.21
C ASN A 67 0.24 9.30 -4.73
N ASP A 68 0.52 8.18 -5.40
CA ASP A 68 0.28 7.94 -6.82
C ASP A 68 -1.12 7.37 -7.12
N VAL A 69 -1.96 7.08 -6.11
CA VAL A 69 -3.31 6.53 -6.33
C VAL A 69 -4.24 7.55 -7.03
N VAL A 70 -3.91 8.85 -6.99
CA VAL A 70 -4.64 9.89 -7.75
C VAL A 70 -3.95 10.25 -9.08
N ILE A 71 -3.13 9.36 -9.63
CA ILE A 71 -2.48 9.57 -10.94
C ILE A 71 -3.31 8.83 -12.00
N TYR A 72 -4.35 9.41 -12.57
CA TYR A 72 -5.06 8.74 -13.67
C TYR A 72 -4.17 8.72 -14.93
N ASN A 73 -3.82 7.53 -15.42
CA ASN A 73 -2.91 7.34 -16.57
C ASN A 73 -3.58 6.75 -17.83
N GLU A 74 -4.85 6.36 -17.79
CA GLU A 74 -5.49 5.73 -18.96
C GLU A 74 -6.48 6.65 -19.64
N VAL A 75 -6.11 7.04 -20.86
CA VAL A 75 -6.98 7.53 -21.93
C VAL A 75 -7.70 6.31 -22.50
N ILE A 76 -9.03 6.31 -22.49
CA ILE A 76 -9.83 5.41 -23.34
C ILE A 76 -10.58 6.28 -24.34
N ASP A 77 -10.61 5.77 -25.56
CA ASP A 77 -11.27 6.34 -26.72
C ASP A 77 -12.63 6.95 -26.41
N LYS A 78 -12.90 8.07 -27.07
CA LYS A 78 -14.19 8.77 -27.06
C LYS A 78 -15.26 7.90 -27.73
N GLU A 79 -15.67 6.82 -27.10
CA GLU A 79 -17.05 6.39 -27.27
C GLU A 79 -17.89 7.29 -26.37
N SER A 80 -18.68 8.13 -27.02
CA SER A 80 -19.59 9.08 -26.39
C SER A 80 -20.58 8.34 -25.51
N LEU A 81 -20.29 8.23 -24.21
CA LEU A 81 -21.33 8.13 -23.21
C LEU A 81 -22.13 9.44 -23.33
N ASP A 82 -23.36 9.33 -23.80
CA ASP A 82 -24.33 10.42 -23.87
C ASP A 82 -24.82 10.70 -22.43
N ILE A 83 -23.99 11.39 -21.66
CA ILE A 83 -24.18 11.75 -20.24
C ILE A 83 -25.29 12.80 -20.08
N THR A 84 -25.84 13.32 -21.18
CA THR A 84 -26.86 14.37 -21.15
C THR A 84 -28.23 13.88 -20.67
N ARG A 85 -28.55 12.58 -20.78
CA ARG A 85 -29.80 12.03 -20.22
C ARG A 85 -29.74 11.68 -18.74
N ASP A 86 -28.57 11.35 -18.19
CA ASP A 86 -28.46 10.95 -16.77
C ASP A 86 -28.32 12.15 -15.83
N ALA A 87 -27.93 13.32 -16.34
CA ALA A 87 -27.84 14.56 -15.56
C ALA A 87 -29.20 15.22 -15.30
N GLU A 88 -30.23 14.94 -16.12
CA GLU A 88 -31.57 15.53 -15.98
C GLU A 88 -32.54 14.68 -15.14
N CYS A 89 -32.16 13.46 -14.73
CA CYS A 89 -33.05 12.53 -13.99
C CYS A 89 -32.80 12.46 -12.48
N PHE A 90 -31.91 13.26 -11.90
CA PHE A 90 -31.76 13.37 -10.44
C PHE A 90 -32.46 14.63 -9.95
N ASP A 91 -33.78 14.61 -10.06
CA ASP A 91 -34.68 15.60 -9.49
C ASP A 91 -34.56 15.55 -7.95
N ASP A 92 -34.61 16.72 -7.29
CA ASP A 92 -34.45 16.95 -5.84
C ASP A 92 -35.58 16.32 -4.98
N ASN A 93 -36.30 15.33 -5.51
CA ASN A 93 -37.46 14.67 -4.93
C ASN A 93 -37.29 13.16 -4.67
N ILE A 94 -36.06 12.65 -4.53
CA ILE A 94 -35.85 11.34 -3.89
C ILE A 94 -36.01 11.51 -2.38
N THR A 95 -37.26 11.76 -1.99
CA THR A 95 -37.77 11.43 -0.68
C THR A 95 -38.04 9.92 -0.67
N THR A 96 -37.41 9.25 0.31
CA THR A 96 -37.88 8.03 0.97
C THR A 96 -37.85 6.65 0.28
N ASP A 97 -37.35 6.43 -0.95
CA ASP A 97 -37.28 5.05 -1.47
C ASP A 97 -36.12 4.76 -2.46
N ILE A 98 -34.88 4.88 -1.99
CA ILE A 98 -33.75 4.10 -2.54
C ILE A 98 -33.10 3.31 -1.40
N CYS A 99 -33.33 2.01 -1.44
CA CYS A 99 -32.91 0.96 -0.52
C CYS A 99 -31.46 1.08 -0.01
N THR A 100 -31.31 1.29 1.30
CA THR A 100 -30.61 0.43 2.29
C THR A 100 -29.29 -0.32 1.97
N GLN A 101 -28.60 -0.12 0.84
CA GLN A 101 -27.31 -0.82 0.55
C GLN A 101 -26.14 0.11 0.15
N PHE A 102 -26.37 1.42 0.03
CA PHE A 102 -25.33 2.43 -0.28
C PHE A 102 -24.95 3.46 0.81
N PRO A 103 -25.45 3.43 2.07
CA PRO A 103 -25.26 4.57 2.97
C PRO A 103 -23.80 4.87 3.35
N LEU A 104 -22.85 3.93 3.30
CA LEU A 104 -21.51 4.15 3.88
C LEU A 104 -20.53 5.01 3.07
N PHE A 105 -20.72 5.14 1.75
CA PHE A 105 -19.71 5.80 0.88
C PHE A 105 -19.99 7.27 0.60
N PHE A 106 -21.23 7.72 0.83
CA PHE A 106 -21.72 8.99 0.35
C PHE A 106 -22.64 9.70 1.35
N ILE A 107 -22.44 9.48 2.66
CA ILE A 107 -23.23 10.08 3.74
C ILE A 107 -23.30 11.61 3.56
N ASN A 108 -22.22 12.22 3.06
CA ASN A 108 -22.10 13.65 2.86
C ASN A 108 -21.47 14.01 1.50
N ARG A 109 -22.16 13.74 0.37
CA ARG A 109 -21.65 13.97 -1.01
C ARG A 109 -21.10 15.37 -1.29
N ASN A 110 -21.55 16.38 -0.54
CA ASN A 110 -21.17 17.78 -0.72
C ASN A 110 -20.12 18.25 0.28
N ILE A 111 -19.59 17.37 1.15
CA ILE A 111 -18.55 17.75 2.10
C ILE A 111 -17.18 17.39 1.55
N ILE A 112 -16.27 18.36 1.61
CA ILE A 112 -14.86 18.18 1.29
C ILE A 112 -13.99 18.49 2.50
N LYS A 113 -12.84 17.82 2.58
CA LYS A 113 -11.82 18.10 3.59
C LYS A 113 -10.81 19.10 3.02
N ILE A 114 -10.61 20.22 3.70
CA ILE A 114 -9.69 21.28 3.30
C ILE A 114 -8.76 21.67 4.46
N PRO A 115 -7.55 22.19 4.20
CA PRO A 115 -6.71 22.70 5.28
C PRO A 115 -7.35 23.88 6.02
N THR A 116 -7.07 23.95 7.33
CA THR A 116 -7.62 24.98 8.21
C THR A 116 -7.34 26.39 7.68
N LYS A 117 -8.36 27.26 7.69
CA LYS A 117 -8.30 28.70 7.32
C LYS A 117 -8.11 29.00 5.83
N ILE A 118 -7.96 28.01 4.94
CA ILE A 118 -7.75 28.28 3.50
C ILE A 118 -8.93 29.05 2.89
N GLU A 119 -10.17 28.65 3.16
CA GLU A 119 -11.37 29.33 2.66
C GLU A 119 -11.35 30.84 3.01
N SER A 120 -11.14 31.15 4.29
CA SER A 120 -11.07 32.53 4.77
C SER A 120 -9.96 33.34 4.11
N VAL A 121 -8.84 32.67 3.78
CA VAL A 121 -7.70 33.32 3.13
C VAL A 121 -8.00 33.62 1.68
N ILE A 122 -8.59 32.68 0.93
CA ILE A 122 -8.96 32.90 -0.46
C ILE A 122 -9.91 34.10 -0.55
N ARG A 123 -10.97 34.11 0.28
CA ARG A 123 -11.96 35.20 0.27
C ARG A 123 -11.37 36.56 0.62
N LYS A 124 -10.46 36.62 1.59
CA LYS A 124 -9.95 37.88 2.14
C LYS A 124 -8.72 38.42 1.42
N TYR A 125 -7.85 37.55 0.91
CA TYR A 125 -6.52 37.93 0.45
C TYR A 125 -6.24 37.61 -1.01
N THR A 126 -7.04 36.78 -1.69
CA THR A 126 -6.91 36.58 -3.13
C THR A 126 -7.59 37.74 -3.87
N PRO A 127 -6.90 38.41 -4.82
CA PRO A 127 -7.50 39.50 -5.58
C PRO A 127 -8.79 39.07 -6.30
N ARG A 128 -9.85 39.87 -6.16
CA ARG A 128 -11.14 39.63 -6.85
C ARG A 128 -10.99 39.49 -8.36
N LYS A 129 -10.01 40.17 -8.96
CA LYS A 129 -9.71 40.05 -10.40
C LYS A 129 -9.33 38.61 -10.77
N LEU A 130 -8.44 37.98 -10.01
CA LEU A 130 -8.02 36.59 -10.25
C LEU A 130 -9.16 35.60 -10.02
N LEU A 131 -10.00 35.82 -9.01
CA LEU A 131 -11.19 34.99 -8.79
C LEU A 131 -12.19 35.10 -9.96
N LYS A 132 -12.39 36.31 -10.50
CA LYS A 132 -13.25 36.53 -11.67
C LYS A 132 -12.69 35.93 -12.97
N GLU A 133 -11.38 35.71 -13.07
CA GLU A 133 -10.77 34.97 -14.19
C GLU A 133 -11.07 33.46 -14.10
N ILE A 134 -11.34 32.93 -12.90
CA ILE A 134 -11.79 31.54 -12.72
C ILE A 134 -13.27 31.41 -13.07
N HIS A 135 -14.11 32.26 -12.48
CA HIS A 135 -15.55 32.22 -12.69
C HIS A 135 -16.19 33.61 -12.40
N PRO A 136 -17.23 34.05 -13.15
CA PRO A 136 -17.89 35.33 -12.90
C PRO A 136 -18.48 35.45 -11.48
N ASP A 137 -19.02 34.34 -10.98
CA ASP A 137 -19.42 34.18 -9.58
C ASP A 137 -18.20 33.85 -8.70
N ILE A 138 -17.94 34.70 -7.72
CA ILE A 138 -16.82 34.59 -6.79
C ILE A 138 -16.98 33.37 -5.88
N ASP A 139 -18.20 33.01 -5.49
CA ASP A 139 -18.42 31.86 -4.61
C ASP A 139 -18.06 30.55 -5.31
N VAL A 140 -18.45 30.41 -6.58
CA VAL A 140 -18.02 29.29 -7.43
C VAL A 140 -16.49 29.27 -7.57
N ALA A 141 -15.87 30.42 -7.87
CA ALA A 141 -14.41 30.51 -7.99
C ALA A 141 -13.68 30.08 -6.71
N VAL A 142 -14.18 30.48 -5.53
CA VAL A 142 -13.65 30.06 -4.23
C VAL A 142 -13.76 28.55 -4.06
N GLU A 143 -14.91 27.95 -4.36
CA GLU A 143 -15.10 26.50 -4.19
C GLU A 143 -14.28 25.67 -5.19
N LEU A 144 -14.02 26.16 -6.40
CA LEU A 144 -13.09 25.53 -7.33
C LEU A 144 -11.65 25.55 -6.81
N CYS A 145 -11.23 26.65 -6.18
CA CYS A 145 -9.97 26.70 -5.45
C CYS A 145 -9.93 25.70 -4.30
N LEU A 146 -11.02 25.56 -3.54
CA LEU A 146 -11.11 24.57 -2.46
C LEU A 146 -11.03 23.13 -2.98
N LEU A 147 -11.77 22.80 -4.05
CA LEU A 147 -11.69 21.51 -4.73
C LEU A 147 -10.25 21.19 -5.13
N PHE A 148 -9.49 22.14 -5.69
CA PHE A 148 -8.07 21.92 -5.97
C PHE A 148 -7.28 21.55 -4.70
N THR A 149 -7.48 22.27 -3.59
CA THR A 149 -6.74 22.02 -2.35
C THR A 149 -7.05 20.65 -1.73
N THR A 150 -8.24 20.09 -1.95
CA THR A 150 -8.56 18.71 -1.50
C THR A 150 -7.58 17.69 -2.06
N GLN A 151 -7.04 17.93 -3.26
CA GLN A 151 -6.12 17.02 -3.93
C GLN A 151 -4.75 16.94 -3.23
N LEU A 152 -4.46 17.87 -2.30
CA LEU A 152 -3.21 17.94 -1.56
C LEU A 152 -3.35 17.53 -0.08
N THR A 153 -4.56 17.20 0.40
CA THR A 153 -4.78 16.86 1.83
C THR A 153 -3.95 15.67 2.30
N SER A 154 -3.68 14.68 1.44
CA SER A 154 -2.82 13.54 1.78
C SER A 154 -1.41 13.96 2.23
N THR A 155 -0.90 15.10 1.73
CA THR A 155 0.41 15.64 2.12
C THR A 155 0.47 16.11 3.58
N TYR A 156 -0.68 16.42 4.19
CA TYR A 156 -0.76 16.73 5.61
C TYR A 156 -0.40 15.51 6.48
N PHE A 157 -1.01 14.36 6.17
CA PHE A 157 -0.78 13.11 6.92
C PHE A 157 0.61 12.54 6.68
N GLU A 158 1.14 12.68 5.46
CA GLU A 158 2.52 12.33 5.16
C GLU A 158 3.52 13.08 6.05
N ARG A 159 3.27 14.37 6.34
CA ARG A 159 4.11 15.15 7.26
C ARG A 159 3.87 14.87 8.73
N LEU A 160 2.69 14.39 9.12
CA LEU A 160 2.46 13.92 10.48
C LEU A 160 3.32 12.68 10.76
N ASP A 161 3.40 11.77 9.79
CA ASP A 161 4.20 10.56 9.88
C ASP A 161 5.71 10.82 9.73
N GLU A 162 6.09 11.73 8.83
CA GLU A 162 7.48 12.02 8.44
C GLU A 162 7.70 13.55 8.33
N PRO A 163 8.05 14.21 9.45
CA PRO A 163 8.13 15.68 9.53
C PRO A 163 9.12 16.33 8.54
N GLU A 164 10.16 15.60 8.15
CA GLU A 164 11.19 16.01 7.19
C GLU A 164 10.68 16.14 5.74
N LYS A 165 9.50 15.58 5.44
CA LYS A 165 8.96 15.67 4.09
C LYS A 165 8.43 17.05 3.78
N MET A 166 8.77 17.51 2.58
CA MET A 166 8.35 18.81 2.06
C MET A 166 6.89 18.86 1.58
N GLY A 167 6.21 17.71 1.53
CA GLY A 167 4.79 17.60 1.14
C GLY A 167 4.51 17.82 -0.35
N TRP A 168 5.47 17.50 -1.23
CA TRP A 168 5.27 17.58 -2.68
C TRP A 168 4.44 16.39 -3.19
N LYS A 169 3.37 16.68 -3.93
CA LYS A 169 2.52 15.69 -4.61
C LYS A 169 2.47 15.96 -6.10
N SER A 170 2.67 14.93 -6.91
CA SER A 170 2.51 15.04 -8.36
C SER A 170 1.03 15.01 -8.74
N LEU A 171 0.58 15.97 -9.55
CA LEU A 171 -0.78 15.97 -10.10
C LEU A 171 -0.71 16.14 -11.62
N HIS A 172 -1.46 15.31 -12.35
CA HIS A 172 -1.53 15.40 -13.80
C HIS A 172 -2.39 16.60 -14.22
N ALA A 173 -1.88 17.40 -15.16
CA ALA A 173 -2.62 18.54 -15.68
C ALA A 173 -3.91 18.12 -16.40
N GLU A 174 -3.93 16.94 -17.02
CA GLU A 174 -5.12 16.36 -17.64
C GLU A 174 -6.20 16.06 -16.61
N TYR A 175 -5.85 15.34 -15.54
CA TYR A 175 -6.75 15.11 -14.42
C TYR A 175 -7.33 16.42 -13.86
N LEU A 176 -6.49 17.43 -13.63
CA LEU A 176 -6.94 18.70 -13.07
C LEU A 176 -7.87 19.48 -14.01
N ARG A 177 -7.63 19.42 -15.33
CA ARG A 177 -8.55 19.99 -16.33
C ARG A 177 -9.89 19.28 -16.31
N ASP A 178 -9.88 17.96 -16.16
CA ASP A 178 -11.10 17.16 -16.13
C ASP A 178 -11.88 17.28 -14.83
N PHE A 179 -11.17 17.50 -13.72
CA PHE A 179 -11.76 17.67 -12.39
C PHE A 179 -12.38 19.06 -12.22
N LEU A 180 -11.75 20.10 -12.77
CA LEU A 180 -12.21 21.49 -12.73
C LEU A 180 -12.85 21.91 -14.06
N SER A 181 -13.50 20.99 -14.77
CA SER A 181 -13.91 21.14 -16.17
C SER A 181 -15.14 22.05 -16.36
N ILE A 182 -15.06 23.31 -15.95
CA ILE A 182 -16.03 24.36 -16.32
C ILE A 182 -15.58 25.04 -17.62
N ASP A 183 -14.28 25.32 -17.73
CA ASP A 183 -13.65 25.81 -18.94
C ASP A 183 -12.22 25.24 -19.09
N PRO A 184 -11.63 25.21 -20.30
CA PRO A 184 -10.30 24.64 -20.53
C PRO A 184 -9.16 25.32 -19.75
N MET A 185 -9.36 26.55 -19.29
CA MET A 185 -8.41 27.37 -18.55
C MET A 185 -8.68 27.41 -17.04
N ALA A 186 -9.85 26.95 -16.58
CA ALA A 186 -10.29 26.94 -15.17
C ALA A 186 -9.18 26.50 -14.23
N TYR A 187 -8.60 25.32 -14.48
CA TYR A 187 -7.51 24.78 -13.66
C TYR A 187 -6.29 25.71 -13.63
N LYS A 188 -5.87 26.29 -14.77
CA LYS A 188 -4.72 27.21 -14.79
C LYS A 188 -5.03 28.50 -14.03
N ASN A 189 -6.25 29.00 -14.11
CA ASN A 189 -6.69 30.20 -13.40
C ASN A 189 -6.78 29.93 -11.89
N VAL A 190 -7.32 28.76 -11.49
CA VAL A 190 -7.33 28.29 -10.09
C VAL A 190 -5.91 28.20 -9.54
N ARG A 191 -5.00 27.58 -10.28
CA ARG A 191 -3.58 27.49 -9.88
C ARG A 191 -2.98 28.89 -9.70
N THR A 192 -3.15 29.78 -10.68
CA THR A 192 -2.64 31.16 -10.62
C THR A 192 -3.18 31.92 -9.40
N ALA A 193 -4.46 31.76 -9.08
CA ALA A 193 -5.06 32.38 -7.90
C ALA A 193 -4.51 31.82 -6.58
N LEU A 194 -4.23 30.52 -6.51
CA LEU A 194 -3.69 29.86 -5.32
C LEU A 194 -2.18 30.09 -5.12
N GLU A 195 -1.42 30.27 -6.20
CA GLU A 195 0.00 30.65 -6.17
C GLU A 195 0.22 32.15 -5.93
N HIS A 196 -0.84 32.96 -6.05
CA HIS A 196 -0.73 34.40 -5.81
C HIS A 196 -0.22 34.69 -4.39
N PRO A 197 0.85 35.47 -4.23
CA PRO A 197 1.41 35.76 -2.92
C PRO A 197 0.40 36.55 -2.08
N THR A 198 -0.03 35.97 -0.96
CA THR A 198 -0.82 36.68 0.04
C THR A 198 0.08 37.27 1.12
N LYS A 199 -0.48 38.07 2.03
CA LYS A 199 0.25 38.55 3.24
C LYS A 199 0.86 37.41 4.08
N ARG A 200 0.35 36.18 3.94
CA ARG A 200 0.81 34.98 4.65
C ARG A 200 1.66 34.05 3.76
N GLY A 201 1.99 34.46 2.53
CA GLY A 201 2.59 33.60 1.51
C GLY A 201 1.53 32.99 0.58
N ALA A 202 1.98 32.30 -0.46
CA ALA A 202 1.11 31.60 -1.40
C ALA A 202 0.39 30.41 -0.71
N ILE A 203 -0.82 30.08 -1.16
CA ILE A 203 -1.59 28.96 -0.61
C ILE A 203 -0.99 27.63 -1.08
N ILE A 204 -0.63 27.58 -2.36
CA ILE A 204 0.09 26.45 -2.95
C ILE A 204 1.40 26.91 -3.59
N GLU A 205 2.31 25.98 -3.78
CA GLU A 205 3.53 26.15 -4.56
C GLU A 205 3.58 25.07 -5.64
N CYS A 206 4.08 25.42 -6.83
CA CYS A 206 4.29 24.52 -7.96
C CYS A 206 5.79 24.49 -8.30
N ASP A 207 6.34 23.31 -8.57
CA ASP A 207 7.76 23.17 -8.86
C ASP A 207 8.16 23.61 -10.29
N TYR A 208 7.17 23.74 -11.19
CA TYR A 208 7.32 24.09 -12.61
C TYR A 208 8.37 23.25 -13.36
N LYS A 209 8.58 22.00 -12.94
CA LYS A 209 9.59 21.11 -13.53
C LYS A 209 8.93 19.87 -14.13
N PRO A 210 8.23 20.00 -15.27
CA PRO A 210 7.67 18.87 -15.98
C PRO A 210 8.78 18.20 -16.79
N ILE A 211 8.75 16.88 -16.89
CA ILE A 211 9.59 16.13 -17.81
C ILE A 211 8.63 15.30 -18.65
N LYS A 212 8.55 15.60 -19.95
CA LYS A 212 7.63 14.91 -20.87
C LYS A 212 7.90 13.40 -20.82
N GLY A 213 6.88 12.61 -20.49
CA GLY A 213 6.99 11.15 -20.33
C GLY A 213 7.51 10.65 -18.98
N GLU A 214 8.07 11.51 -18.12
CA GLU A 214 8.69 11.08 -16.85
C GLU A 214 8.03 11.71 -15.61
N LYS A 215 7.65 12.99 -15.67
CA LYS A 215 7.26 13.77 -14.48
C LYS A 215 6.25 14.87 -14.77
N ASN A 216 5.15 14.93 -14.02
CA ASN A 216 4.25 16.10 -14.02
C ASN A 216 4.73 17.17 -13.02
N PHE A 217 4.06 18.33 -13.07
CA PHE A 217 4.20 19.32 -12.02
C PHE A 217 3.94 18.70 -10.64
N HIS A 218 4.76 19.11 -9.68
CA HIS A 218 4.54 18.82 -8.28
C HIS A 218 3.97 20.04 -7.60
N TYR A 219 3.06 19.80 -6.68
CA TYR A 219 2.37 20.81 -5.90
C TYR A 219 2.53 20.51 -4.42
N ARG A 220 2.59 21.56 -3.61
CA ARG A 220 2.49 21.45 -2.15
C ARG A 220 1.72 22.64 -1.59
N PHE A 221 1.27 22.51 -0.34
CA PHE A 221 0.84 23.69 0.41
C PHE A 221 2.04 24.59 0.72
N GLY A 222 1.84 25.90 0.64
CA GLY A 222 2.85 26.86 1.07
C GLY A 222 3.15 26.73 2.57
N GLU A 223 4.32 27.19 2.99
CA GLU A 223 4.83 27.02 4.37
C GLU A 223 3.87 27.51 5.48
N ALA A 224 3.01 28.48 5.17
CA ALA A 224 2.01 28.98 6.13
C ALA A 224 0.81 28.05 6.35
N TYR A 225 0.55 27.13 5.42
CA TYR A 225 -0.64 26.26 5.39
C TYR A 225 -0.29 24.79 5.58
N ILE A 226 0.94 24.41 5.24
CA ILE A 226 1.43 23.05 5.42
C ILE A 226 1.40 22.65 6.91
N GLY A 227 0.85 21.48 7.22
CA GLY A 227 0.78 20.98 8.61
C GLY A 227 -0.21 21.68 9.54
N LYS A 228 -1.08 22.60 9.07
CA LYS A 228 -1.99 23.40 9.92
C LYS A 228 -3.33 22.75 10.28
N GLY A 229 -3.51 21.47 9.97
CA GLY A 229 -4.75 20.73 10.22
C GLY A 229 -5.72 20.75 9.05
N ILE A 230 -6.78 19.95 9.16
CA ILE A 230 -7.82 19.75 8.15
C ILE A 230 -9.19 19.94 8.81
N VAL A 231 -10.11 20.56 8.09
CA VAL A 231 -11.51 20.81 8.49
C VAL A 231 -12.47 20.39 7.37
N SER A 232 -13.70 19.99 7.74
CA SER A 232 -14.78 19.79 6.77
C SER A 232 -15.33 21.12 6.27
N TYR A 233 -15.67 21.15 4.98
CA TYR A 233 -16.35 22.26 4.33
C TYR A 233 -17.50 21.72 3.48
N HIS A 234 -18.71 22.25 3.69
CA HIS A 234 -19.87 21.91 2.88
C HIS A 234 -19.94 22.81 1.66
N LEU A 235 -19.84 22.23 0.46
CA LEU A 235 -19.99 22.92 -0.81
C LEU A 235 -21.38 23.56 -0.90
N GLN A 236 -21.42 24.85 -1.20
CA GLN A 236 -22.62 25.66 -1.30
C GLN A 236 -23.07 25.84 -2.75
N THR A 237 -22.15 25.81 -3.71
CA THR A 237 -22.46 26.08 -5.12
C THR A 237 -22.80 24.80 -5.88
N LYS A 238 -23.84 24.88 -6.73
CA LYS A 238 -24.27 23.75 -7.56
C LYS A 238 -23.17 23.31 -8.53
N GLU A 239 -22.37 24.24 -9.03
CA GLU A 239 -21.26 23.98 -9.94
C GLU A 239 -20.19 23.11 -9.29
N ALA A 240 -19.75 23.46 -8.08
CA ALA A 240 -18.74 22.68 -7.36
C ALA A 240 -19.27 21.30 -6.97
N GLN A 241 -20.52 21.23 -6.48
CA GLN A 241 -21.19 19.97 -6.17
C GLN A 241 -21.29 19.06 -7.40
N ARG A 242 -21.68 19.60 -8.56
CA ARG A 242 -21.77 18.86 -9.82
C ARG A 242 -20.41 18.31 -10.26
N LEU A 243 -19.34 19.10 -10.16
CA LEU A 243 -17.99 18.64 -10.50
C LEU A 243 -17.50 17.53 -9.56
N LEU A 244 -17.76 17.66 -8.26
CA LEU A 244 -17.43 16.63 -7.29
C LEU A 244 -18.21 15.33 -7.56
N ASN A 245 -19.51 15.42 -7.83
CA ASN A 245 -20.33 14.26 -8.21
C ASN A 245 -19.84 13.61 -9.51
N LYS A 246 -19.48 14.41 -10.52
CA LYS A 246 -18.88 13.90 -11.77
C LYS A 246 -17.58 13.14 -11.51
N HIS A 247 -16.76 13.61 -10.57
CA HIS A 247 -15.56 12.90 -10.14
C HIS A 247 -15.90 11.56 -9.48
N TYR A 248 -16.83 11.52 -8.53
CA TYR A 248 -17.23 10.27 -7.87
C TYR A 248 -17.82 9.24 -8.84
N ILE A 249 -18.66 9.65 -9.79
CA ILE A 249 -19.19 8.75 -10.83
C ILE A 249 -18.06 8.14 -11.65
N ARG A 250 -17.06 8.95 -12.04
CA ARG A 250 -15.90 8.47 -12.80
C ARG A 250 -15.08 7.47 -12.01
N VAL A 251 -14.79 7.75 -10.73
CA VAL A 251 -14.04 6.84 -9.86
C VAL A 251 -14.83 5.55 -9.67
N SER A 252 -16.12 5.63 -9.36
CA SER A 252 -16.98 4.45 -9.21
C SER A 252 -17.02 3.59 -10.48
N GLY A 253 -17.25 4.21 -11.65
CA GLY A 253 -17.36 3.49 -12.92
C GLY A 253 -16.09 2.71 -13.28
N LYS A 254 -14.90 3.23 -12.96
CA LYS A 254 -13.62 2.51 -13.19
C LYS A 254 -13.43 1.32 -12.27
N SER A 255 -13.98 1.40 -11.06
CA SER A 255 -13.76 0.41 -10.02
C SER A 255 -14.83 -0.69 -9.99
N GLN A 256 -15.97 -0.52 -10.68
CA GLN A 256 -17.09 -1.45 -10.64
C GLN A 256 -16.78 -2.85 -11.17
N SER A 257 -15.84 -3.00 -12.11
CA SER A 257 -15.47 -4.32 -12.63
C SER A 257 -14.36 -5.01 -11.83
N ASN A 258 -13.76 -4.33 -10.85
CA ASN A 258 -12.64 -4.87 -10.09
C ASN A 258 -13.14 -5.84 -8.98
N PRO A 259 -12.71 -7.11 -8.96
CA PRO A 259 -13.18 -8.09 -7.99
C PRO A 259 -12.92 -7.70 -6.52
N ILE A 260 -11.79 -7.04 -6.24
CA ILE A 260 -11.44 -6.59 -4.89
C ILE A 260 -12.37 -5.46 -4.45
N VAL A 261 -12.69 -4.53 -5.35
CA VAL A 261 -13.63 -3.43 -5.06
C VAL A 261 -15.03 -3.98 -4.78
N GLN A 262 -15.52 -4.88 -5.62
CA GLN A 262 -16.82 -5.53 -5.44
C GLN A 262 -16.90 -6.25 -4.08
N ASN A 263 -15.85 -7.00 -3.73
CA ASN A 263 -15.72 -7.62 -2.41
C ASN A 263 -15.74 -6.60 -1.27
N LEU A 264 -14.99 -5.50 -1.38
CA LEU A 264 -14.94 -4.46 -0.34
C LEU A 264 -16.31 -3.83 -0.10
N ILE A 265 -17.07 -3.56 -1.17
CA ILE A 265 -18.43 -3.02 -1.05
C ILE A 265 -19.31 -3.93 -0.20
N GLN A 266 -19.27 -5.25 -0.43
CA GLN A 266 -20.01 -6.22 0.37
C GLN A 266 -19.47 -6.33 1.79
N PHE A 267 -18.15 -6.30 1.96
CA PHE A 267 -17.50 -6.38 3.26
C PHE A 267 -17.92 -5.25 4.21
N TYR A 268 -18.07 -4.02 3.71
CA TYR A 268 -18.39 -2.88 4.58
C TYR A 268 -19.78 -2.97 5.24
N GLU A 269 -20.72 -3.73 4.67
CA GLU A 269 -22.06 -3.92 5.25
C GLU A 269 -22.01 -4.57 6.64
N ASP A 270 -21.01 -5.42 6.86
CA ASP A 270 -20.85 -6.20 8.10
C ASP A 270 -19.90 -5.54 9.11
N VAL A 271 -19.35 -4.36 8.79
CA VAL A 271 -18.28 -3.73 9.57
C VAL A 271 -18.82 -2.67 10.54
N SER A 272 -18.30 -2.70 11.78
CA SER A 272 -18.46 -1.62 12.75
C SER A 272 -17.09 -1.05 13.17
N LEU A 273 -17.04 0.29 13.23
CA LEU A 273 -15.84 1.05 13.58
C LEU A 273 -15.79 1.33 15.09
N PRO A 274 -14.59 1.41 15.69
CA PRO A 274 -14.45 1.81 17.08
C PRO A 274 -14.81 3.29 17.28
N THR A 275 -15.32 3.61 18.46
CA THR A 275 -15.53 5.00 18.90
C THR A 275 -14.20 5.67 19.24
N ILE A 276 -14.17 7.00 19.25
CA ILE A 276 -12.96 7.77 19.61
C ILE A 276 -12.50 7.45 21.05
N ASP A 277 -13.44 7.24 21.97
CA ASP A 277 -13.11 6.91 23.36
C ASP A 277 -12.47 5.52 23.47
N GLN A 278 -12.99 4.54 22.74
CA GLN A 278 -12.36 3.22 22.66
C GLN A 278 -10.93 3.29 22.09
N ILE A 279 -10.71 4.12 21.05
CA ILE A 279 -9.37 4.31 20.47
C ILE A 279 -8.40 4.92 21.49
N TRP A 280 -8.86 5.87 22.31
CA TRP A 280 -8.06 6.44 23.40
C TRP A 280 -7.70 5.39 24.45
N GLU A 281 -8.66 4.60 24.90
CA GLU A 281 -8.45 3.52 25.88
C GLU A 281 -7.43 2.50 25.38
N GLU A 282 -7.55 2.08 24.11
CA GLU A 282 -6.63 1.13 23.50
C GLU A 282 -5.24 1.74 23.31
N GLY A 283 -5.15 3.01 22.91
CA GLY A 283 -3.88 3.74 22.86
C GLY A 283 -3.17 3.75 24.22
N ASP A 284 -3.90 3.97 25.30
CA ASP A 284 -3.36 3.96 26.67
C ASP A 284 -2.86 2.59 27.09
N ARG A 285 -3.59 1.54 26.70
CA ARG A 285 -3.19 0.15 26.92
C ARG A 285 -1.89 -0.17 26.17
N LEU A 286 -1.80 0.17 24.88
CA LEU A 286 -0.65 -0.09 24.03
C LEU A 286 0.60 0.68 24.48
N ILE A 287 0.45 1.92 24.95
CA ILE A 287 1.57 2.69 25.53
C ILE A 287 2.14 2.00 26.76
N LYS A 288 1.29 1.49 27.66
CA LYS A 288 1.74 0.72 28.85
C LYS A 288 2.49 -0.55 28.46
N LEU A 289 2.10 -1.18 27.35
CA LEU A 289 2.76 -2.35 26.77
C LEU A 289 4.02 -2.02 25.97
N LYS A 290 4.42 -0.74 25.89
CA LYS A 290 5.56 -0.27 25.07
C LYS A 290 5.44 -0.72 23.60
N TYR A 291 4.21 -0.70 23.08
CA TYR A 291 3.91 -1.11 21.71
C TYR A 291 4.74 -0.32 20.69
N LYS A 292 5.30 -1.04 19.72
CA LYS A 292 5.92 -0.48 18.52
C LYS A 292 5.03 -0.75 17.32
N THR A 293 4.83 0.28 16.51
CA THR A 293 4.09 0.19 15.23
C THR A 293 4.79 -0.77 14.26
N LYS A 294 4.11 -1.19 13.18
CA LYS A 294 4.72 -1.99 12.10
C LYS A 294 5.99 -1.35 11.49
N LYS A 295 6.17 -0.01 11.64
CA LYS A 295 7.35 0.75 11.22
C LYS A 295 8.46 0.84 12.28
N GLY A 296 8.31 0.18 13.43
CA GLY A 296 9.27 0.22 14.53
C GLY A 296 9.13 1.40 15.49
N LYS A 297 8.29 2.41 15.18
CA LYS A 297 8.08 3.60 16.02
C LYS A 297 7.33 3.26 17.31
N LEU A 298 7.78 3.80 18.44
CA LEU A 298 7.14 3.63 19.75
C LEU A 298 5.89 4.51 19.88
N LEU A 299 4.78 3.93 20.30
CA LEU A 299 3.53 4.68 20.51
C LEU A 299 3.62 5.54 21.78
N LYS A 300 3.18 6.80 21.70
CA LYS A 300 3.21 7.77 22.81
C LYS A 300 2.05 8.76 22.72
N LYS A 301 1.72 9.44 23.83
CA LYS A 301 0.86 10.64 23.81
C LYS A 301 1.67 11.89 23.50
N LEU A 302 1.13 12.74 22.64
CA LEU A 302 1.64 14.08 22.42
C LEU A 302 1.28 15.00 23.60
N GLY A 303 0.04 14.89 24.11
CA GLY A 303 -0.47 15.73 25.19
C GLY A 303 -0.45 17.22 24.82
N HIS A 304 -0.03 18.06 25.77
CA HIS A 304 0.07 19.52 25.58
C HIS A 304 1.44 19.98 25.05
N HIS A 305 2.32 19.05 24.66
CA HIS A 305 3.67 19.38 24.21
C HIS A 305 3.72 19.62 22.69
N SER A 306 4.64 20.48 22.24
CA SER A 306 4.99 20.54 20.81
C SER A 306 5.81 19.31 20.43
N ARG A 307 5.93 19.03 19.13
CA ARG A 307 6.75 17.90 18.66
C ARG A 307 8.24 18.11 18.95
N GLU A 308 8.72 19.35 18.90
CA GLU A 308 10.13 19.67 19.19
C GLU A 308 10.53 19.37 20.65
N TYR A 309 9.56 19.17 21.54
CA TYR A 309 9.82 18.72 22.91
C TYR A 309 10.46 17.32 22.96
N PHE A 310 10.20 16.47 21.97
CA PHE A 310 10.67 15.08 21.94
C PHE A 310 11.97 14.98 21.13
N LYS A 311 13.06 14.56 21.80
CA LYS A 311 14.39 14.44 21.17
C LYS A 311 14.41 13.47 19.98
N ASP A 312 13.72 12.35 20.09
CA ASP A 312 13.72 11.27 19.09
C ASP A 312 12.38 11.21 18.34
N GLN A 313 11.87 12.35 17.87
CA GLN A 313 10.54 12.43 17.24
C GLN A 313 10.34 11.45 16.06
N GLN A 314 11.41 11.10 15.34
CA GLN A 314 11.35 10.17 14.20
C GLN A 314 11.07 8.72 14.63
N GLU A 315 11.44 8.37 15.86
CA GLU A 315 11.23 7.05 16.48
C GLU A 315 9.88 6.94 17.21
N LEU A 316 9.07 8.01 17.22
CA LEU A 316 7.80 8.08 17.93
C LEU A 316 6.61 8.13 16.98
N SER A 317 5.50 7.55 17.42
CA SER A 317 4.19 7.70 16.81
C SER A 317 3.21 8.19 17.87
N PHE A 318 2.38 9.19 17.54
CA PHE A 318 1.46 9.81 18.48
C PHE A 318 0.03 9.28 18.32
N VAL A 319 -0.62 8.98 19.45
CA VAL A 319 -2.02 8.53 19.48
C VAL A 319 -2.94 9.59 18.87
N GLU A 320 -2.71 10.86 19.18
CA GLU A 320 -3.45 12.01 18.67
C GLU A 320 -3.42 12.09 17.13
N ASP A 321 -2.29 11.75 16.52
CA ASP A 321 -2.14 11.79 15.07
C ASP A 321 -2.85 10.58 14.42
N SER A 322 -2.80 9.41 15.07
CA SER A 322 -3.58 8.24 14.64
C SER A 322 -5.09 8.50 14.68
N ILE A 323 -5.57 9.20 15.72
CA ILE A 323 -6.99 9.60 15.84
C ILE A 323 -7.38 10.61 14.75
N LYS A 324 -6.50 11.56 14.41
CA LYS A 324 -6.75 12.51 13.30
C LYS A 324 -6.87 11.78 11.97
N ILE A 325 -6.00 10.80 11.71
CA ILE A 325 -6.08 9.96 10.51
C ILE A 325 -7.40 9.19 10.51
N PHE A 326 -7.74 8.52 11.61
CA PHE A 326 -9.00 7.77 11.73
C PHE A 326 -10.22 8.65 11.44
N LYS A 327 -10.32 9.83 12.06
CA LYS A 327 -11.43 10.78 11.81
C LYS A 327 -11.50 11.19 10.34
N TYR A 328 -10.36 11.54 9.75
CA TYR A 328 -10.31 11.92 8.34
C TYR A 328 -10.85 10.82 7.40
N LEU A 329 -10.58 9.55 7.72
CA LEU A 329 -10.95 8.40 6.89
C LEU A 329 -12.39 7.90 7.13
N THR A 330 -13.11 8.40 8.15
CA THR A 330 -14.37 7.79 8.62
C THR A 330 -15.49 8.77 8.96
N GLU A 331 -15.19 10.03 9.31
CA GLU A 331 -16.17 11.00 9.85
C GLU A 331 -17.29 11.37 8.86
N ASP A 332 -17.00 11.34 7.56
CA ASP A 332 -17.96 11.68 6.49
C ASP A 332 -18.40 10.44 5.67
N GLY A 333 -18.21 9.25 6.25
CA GLY A 333 -18.33 7.96 5.55
C GLY A 333 -16.97 7.38 5.17
N LEU A 334 -16.97 6.12 4.75
CA LEU A 334 -15.76 5.45 4.27
C LEU A 334 -15.40 5.95 2.87
N MET A 335 -14.10 6.01 2.58
CA MET A 335 -13.62 6.30 1.24
C MET A 335 -14.06 5.20 0.28
N TYR A 336 -14.60 5.60 -0.87
CA TYR A 336 -14.85 4.66 -1.95
C TYR A 336 -13.52 4.03 -2.42
N PRO A 337 -13.42 2.71 -2.59
CA PRO A 337 -12.18 2.05 -2.99
C PRO A 337 -11.71 2.53 -4.37
N ASP A 338 -10.48 3.05 -4.43
CA ASP A 338 -9.88 3.55 -5.67
C ASP A 338 -8.82 2.56 -6.18
N VAL A 339 -8.90 2.24 -7.47
CA VAL A 339 -7.95 1.33 -8.12
C VAL A 339 -6.73 2.13 -8.55
N GLY A 340 -5.58 1.82 -7.97
CA GLY A 340 -4.33 2.46 -8.29
C GLY A 340 -3.84 2.15 -9.72
N THR A 341 -2.81 2.87 -10.15
CA THR A 341 -2.25 2.68 -11.50
C THR A 341 -1.24 1.54 -11.58
N GLU A 342 -0.71 1.30 -12.78
CA GLU A 342 0.48 0.49 -12.99
C GLU A 342 1.69 0.90 -12.12
N LYS A 343 1.77 2.16 -11.64
CA LYS A 343 2.85 2.58 -10.73
C LYS A 343 2.71 1.94 -9.35
N SER A 344 1.49 1.69 -8.92
CA SER A 344 1.17 0.99 -7.67
C SER A 344 0.78 -0.47 -7.91
N GLY A 345 1.05 -1.01 -9.11
CA GLY A 345 0.69 -2.38 -9.48
C GLY A 345 -0.82 -2.66 -9.51
N GLY A 346 -1.67 -1.63 -9.59
CA GLY A 346 -3.12 -1.80 -9.50
C GLY A 346 -3.67 -1.92 -8.07
N ARG A 347 -2.87 -1.66 -7.04
CA ARG A 347 -3.31 -1.73 -5.64
C ARG A 347 -4.55 -0.89 -5.40
N ILE A 348 -5.50 -1.47 -4.67
CA ILE A 348 -6.72 -0.78 -4.26
C ILE A 348 -6.42 -0.03 -2.96
N VAL A 349 -6.90 1.20 -2.85
CA VAL A 349 -6.76 2.00 -1.63
C VAL A 349 -8.11 2.50 -1.16
N ASP A 350 -8.36 2.31 0.12
CA ASP A 350 -9.58 2.68 0.83
C ASP A 350 -9.26 3.20 2.24
N SER A 351 -10.29 3.41 3.06
CA SER A 351 -10.13 3.82 4.46
C SER A 351 -9.33 2.82 5.28
N PHE A 352 -9.49 1.50 5.10
CA PHE A 352 -8.79 0.51 5.93
C PHE A 352 -7.32 0.35 5.57
N THR A 353 -7.00 0.47 4.29
CA THR A 353 -5.63 0.48 3.77
C THR A 353 -4.81 1.62 4.37
N LEU A 354 -5.42 2.79 4.54
CA LEU A 354 -4.77 3.99 5.09
C LEU A 354 -4.86 4.11 6.61
N MET A 355 -5.67 3.29 7.27
CA MET A 355 -5.90 3.34 8.71
C MET A 355 -4.68 2.83 9.49
N PRO A 356 -4.29 3.49 10.61
CA PRO A 356 -3.26 2.97 11.50
C PRO A 356 -3.55 1.53 11.93
N SER A 357 -2.57 0.63 11.78
CA SER A 357 -2.79 -0.80 11.94
C SER A 357 -3.36 -1.20 13.30
N TRP A 358 -2.94 -0.53 14.37
CA TRP A 358 -3.43 -0.81 15.72
C TRP A 358 -4.88 -0.37 15.94
N ILE A 359 -5.35 0.67 15.24
CA ILE A 359 -6.78 1.05 15.23
C ILE A 359 -7.57 0.07 14.36
N ARG A 360 -7.00 -0.35 13.23
CA ARG A 360 -7.65 -1.29 12.32
C ARG A 360 -7.94 -2.65 12.99
N GLN A 361 -7.06 -3.11 13.88
CA GLN A 361 -7.30 -4.31 14.71
C GLN A 361 -8.53 -4.19 15.64
N MET A 362 -9.00 -2.98 15.92
CA MET A 362 -10.19 -2.75 16.74
C MET A 362 -11.50 -2.82 15.95
N ILE A 363 -11.43 -2.86 14.61
CA ILE A 363 -12.62 -2.98 13.76
C ILE A 363 -13.30 -4.31 14.05
N LYS A 364 -14.63 -4.29 14.09
CA LYS A 364 -15.42 -5.51 14.24
C LYS A 364 -16.17 -5.86 12.96
N ILE A 365 -16.28 -7.14 12.69
CA ILE A 365 -17.08 -7.72 11.62
C ILE A 365 -18.16 -8.54 12.33
N LYS A 366 -19.45 -8.26 12.11
CA LYS A 366 -20.56 -8.91 12.82
C LYS A 366 -20.34 -8.97 14.34
N ASP A 367 -20.00 -7.83 14.93
CA ASP A 367 -19.71 -7.64 16.37
C ASP A 367 -18.51 -8.41 16.95
N LYS A 368 -17.71 -9.11 16.13
CA LYS A 368 -16.47 -9.79 16.54
C LYS A 368 -15.25 -9.03 16.06
N PHE A 369 -14.21 -8.96 16.90
CA PHE A 369 -12.93 -8.39 16.46
C PHE A 369 -12.39 -9.17 15.26
N ASN A 370 -11.86 -8.43 14.30
CA ASN A 370 -11.35 -9.03 13.08
C ASN A 370 -10.06 -9.84 13.32
N VAL A 371 -9.79 -10.76 12.39
CA VAL A 371 -8.50 -11.45 12.26
C VAL A 371 -7.85 -11.00 10.96
N GLU A 372 -6.56 -10.65 11.02
CA GLU A 372 -5.75 -10.30 9.85
C GLU A 372 -4.96 -11.53 9.39
N ALA A 373 -5.14 -11.94 8.14
CA ALA A 373 -4.35 -12.96 7.45
C ALA A 373 -3.33 -12.25 6.55
N ASP A 374 -2.03 -12.41 6.82
CA ASP A 374 -0.95 -11.66 6.17
C ASP A 374 0.11 -12.63 5.61
N TYR A 375 0.60 -12.38 4.40
CA TYR A 375 1.64 -13.22 3.80
C TYR A 375 3.00 -13.03 4.48
N SER A 376 3.72 -14.13 4.63
CA SER A 376 5.10 -14.08 5.13
C SER A 376 6.08 -13.68 4.05
N CYS A 377 6.75 -12.53 4.16
CA CYS A 377 7.82 -12.18 3.20
C CYS A 377 7.37 -12.23 1.73
N LEU A 378 6.17 -11.71 1.40
CA LEU A 378 5.62 -11.83 0.05
C LEU A 378 6.55 -11.27 -1.02
N HIS A 379 7.06 -10.04 -0.83
CA HIS A 379 7.89 -9.37 -1.85
C HIS A 379 9.23 -10.07 -2.10
N PRO A 380 10.02 -10.47 -1.08
CA PRO A 380 11.20 -11.29 -1.32
C PRO A 380 10.92 -12.58 -2.10
N ASN A 381 9.88 -13.34 -1.72
CA ASN A 381 9.54 -14.60 -2.41
C ASN A 381 8.99 -14.35 -3.83
N SER A 382 8.27 -13.24 -4.03
CA SER A 382 7.84 -12.81 -5.37
C SER A 382 9.03 -12.41 -6.23
N ALA A 383 10.06 -11.77 -5.66
CA ALA A 383 11.28 -11.44 -6.38
C ALA A 383 12.04 -12.70 -6.83
N ILE A 384 12.14 -13.72 -5.97
CA ILE A 384 12.70 -15.03 -6.32
C ILE A 384 11.97 -15.62 -7.53
N SER A 385 10.64 -15.67 -7.46
CA SER A 385 9.80 -16.21 -8.53
C SER A 385 9.96 -15.45 -9.86
N LEU A 386 9.91 -14.11 -9.82
CA LEU A 386 9.93 -13.26 -11.02
C LEU A 386 11.31 -13.15 -11.68
N TYR A 387 12.39 -13.20 -10.90
CA TYR A 387 13.75 -12.94 -11.38
C TYR A 387 14.65 -14.18 -11.38
N GLY A 388 14.08 -15.37 -11.20
CA GLY A 388 14.78 -16.66 -11.34
C GLY A 388 15.76 -16.94 -10.21
N GLY A 389 15.35 -16.64 -8.98
CA GLY A 389 16.04 -17.09 -7.76
C GLY A 389 15.93 -18.61 -7.56
N SER A 390 16.80 -19.14 -6.70
CA SER A 390 16.96 -20.58 -6.46
C SER A 390 16.36 -21.07 -5.15
N LYS A 391 16.30 -20.23 -4.11
CA LYS A 391 15.79 -20.63 -2.80
C LYS A 391 14.28 -20.83 -2.85
N GLU A 392 13.85 -21.89 -2.19
CA GLU A 392 12.44 -22.26 -2.20
C GLU A 392 11.62 -21.34 -1.31
N TYR A 393 11.82 -21.35 0.00
CA TYR A 393 11.08 -20.50 0.94
C TYR A 393 12.03 -19.57 1.69
N LEU A 394 11.73 -18.27 1.65
CA LEU A 394 12.47 -17.26 2.41
C LEU A 394 11.60 -16.67 3.52
N THR A 395 12.03 -16.81 4.78
CA THR A 395 11.38 -16.17 5.93
C THR A 395 12.30 -15.16 6.62
N HIS A 396 11.72 -14.15 7.28
CA HIS A 396 12.49 -13.17 8.04
C HIS A 396 13.33 -13.80 9.15
N ASN A 397 12.86 -14.91 9.75
CA ASN A 397 13.61 -15.66 10.76
C ASN A 397 14.85 -16.31 10.16
N ASP A 398 14.72 -16.93 8.99
CA ASP A 398 15.84 -17.60 8.33
C ASP A 398 16.94 -16.58 7.97
N LEU A 399 16.56 -15.38 7.48
CA LEU A 399 17.54 -14.31 7.24
C LEU A 399 18.18 -13.80 8.53
N ALA A 400 17.37 -13.56 9.56
CA ALA A 400 17.86 -13.07 10.85
C ALA A 400 18.93 -14.01 11.43
N LEU A 401 18.69 -15.32 11.37
CA LEU A 401 19.63 -16.35 11.77
C LEU A 401 20.88 -16.36 10.88
N ALA A 402 20.69 -16.43 9.55
CA ALA A 402 21.81 -16.49 8.60
C ALA A 402 22.73 -15.27 8.67
N MET A 403 22.18 -14.10 8.99
CA MET A 403 22.90 -12.83 9.06
C MET A 403 23.27 -12.42 10.50
N SER A 404 22.93 -13.23 11.51
CA SER A 404 23.09 -12.87 12.94
C SER A 404 22.58 -11.46 13.25
N THR A 405 21.43 -11.10 12.69
CA THR A 405 20.84 -9.75 12.76
C THR A 405 19.43 -9.83 13.34
N ASP A 406 19.02 -8.85 14.13
CA ASP A 406 17.68 -8.82 14.71
C ASP A 406 16.59 -8.82 13.63
N ILE A 407 15.55 -9.63 13.82
CA ILE A 407 14.45 -9.80 12.87
C ILE A 407 13.77 -8.48 12.52
N SER A 408 13.69 -7.53 13.46
CA SER A 408 13.05 -6.23 13.24
C SER A 408 13.84 -5.39 12.23
N VAL A 409 15.18 -5.48 12.26
CA VAL A 409 16.06 -4.81 11.30
C VAL A 409 15.89 -5.41 9.91
N ILE A 410 15.83 -6.74 9.80
CA ILE A 410 15.60 -7.43 8.51
C ILE A 410 14.26 -7.01 7.91
N LYS A 411 13.19 -7.00 8.72
CA LYS A 411 11.86 -6.55 8.28
C LYS A 411 11.90 -5.12 7.75
N VAL A 412 12.51 -4.20 8.48
CA VAL A 412 12.62 -2.79 8.08
C VAL A 412 13.43 -2.62 6.80
N GLU A 413 14.54 -3.35 6.66
CA GLU A 413 15.37 -3.29 5.45
C GLU A 413 14.62 -3.84 4.22
N HIS A 414 13.89 -4.96 4.36
CA HIS A 414 13.09 -5.52 3.27
C HIS A 414 11.99 -4.60 2.76
N LEU A 415 11.40 -3.76 3.61
CA LEU A 415 10.37 -2.79 3.20
C LEU A 415 10.84 -1.85 2.08
N SER A 416 12.15 -1.66 1.92
CA SER A 416 12.68 -0.74 0.90
C SER A 416 13.76 -1.31 0.00
N PHE A 417 14.34 -2.47 0.31
CA PHE A 417 15.46 -3.04 -0.44
C PHE A 417 15.22 -3.08 -1.95
N PHE A 418 14.10 -3.66 -2.39
CA PHE A 418 13.77 -3.77 -3.81
C PHE A 418 13.40 -2.43 -4.46
N ASN A 419 13.13 -1.39 -3.68
CA ASN A 419 12.88 -0.03 -4.17
C ASN A 419 14.15 0.84 -4.18
N LYS A 420 15.27 0.40 -3.59
CA LYS A 420 16.52 1.16 -3.60
C LYS A 420 17.14 1.20 -5.01
N LYS A 421 17.92 2.25 -5.30
CA LYS A 421 18.85 2.27 -6.45
C LYS A 421 19.97 1.27 -6.22
N GLU A 422 20.62 0.78 -7.27
CA GLU A 422 21.73 -0.19 -7.16
C GLU A 422 22.78 0.21 -6.11
N ARG A 423 23.30 1.45 -6.17
CA ARG A 423 24.27 1.95 -5.19
C ARG A 423 23.76 1.90 -3.74
N GLN A 424 22.46 2.13 -3.53
CA GLN A 424 21.83 2.07 -2.21
C GLN A 424 21.54 0.62 -1.79
N MET A 425 21.24 -0.26 -2.74
CA MET A 425 21.13 -1.70 -2.48
C MET A 425 22.47 -2.22 -1.97
N LYS A 426 23.58 -1.91 -2.64
CA LYS A 426 24.95 -2.28 -2.23
C LYS A 426 25.35 -1.81 -0.82
N ALA A 427 24.67 -0.79 -0.28
CA ALA A 427 24.89 -0.31 1.08
C ALA A 427 23.98 -0.97 2.13
N SER A 428 22.99 -1.76 1.71
CA SER A 428 22.08 -2.47 2.59
C SER A 428 22.72 -3.77 3.08
N PRO A 429 22.54 -4.16 4.34
CA PRO A 429 23.04 -5.44 4.86
C PRO A 429 22.46 -6.65 4.10
N LEU A 430 21.31 -6.51 3.44
CA LEU A 430 20.70 -7.58 2.67
C LEU A 430 21.42 -7.88 1.35
N TYR A 431 22.23 -6.95 0.84
CA TYR A 431 22.87 -7.12 -0.47
C TYR A 431 23.85 -8.29 -0.46
N ASP A 432 24.75 -8.37 0.51
CA ASP A 432 25.74 -9.44 0.61
C ASP A 432 25.06 -10.82 0.74
N TYR A 433 23.93 -10.87 1.44
CA TYR A 433 23.12 -12.07 1.52
C TYR A 433 22.57 -12.48 0.14
N TYR A 434 21.94 -11.56 -0.59
CA TYR A 434 21.38 -11.87 -1.91
C TYR A 434 22.45 -12.09 -2.97
N GLU A 435 23.59 -11.43 -2.89
CA GLU A 435 24.71 -11.66 -3.81
C GLU A 435 25.29 -13.07 -3.64
N LYS A 436 25.41 -13.54 -2.40
CA LYS A 436 25.90 -14.88 -2.10
C LYS A 436 24.89 -15.98 -2.41
N ASN A 437 23.63 -15.80 -2.03
CA ASN A 437 22.63 -16.86 -2.05
C ASN A 437 21.69 -16.81 -3.26
N GLU A 438 21.49 -15.63 -3.85
CA GLU A 438 20.58 -15.39 -4.98
C GLU A 438 21.22 -14.53 -6.09
N PRO A 439 22.45 -14.84 -6.55
CA PRO A 439 23.20 -13.97 -7.46
C PRO A 439 22.47 -13.70 -8.78
N LYS A 440 21.80 -14.72 -9.32
CA LYS A 440 21.03 -14.60 -10.58
C LYS A 440 19.84 -13.66 -10.42
N MET A 441 19.07 -13.82 -9.35
CA MET A 441 17.93 -12.95 -9.03
C MET A 441 18.40 -11.50 -8.86
N LEU A 442 19.46 -11.28 -8.08
CA LEU A 442 20.01 -9.95 -7.82
C LEU A 442 20.51 -9.29 -9.10
N GLN A 443 21.24 -10.02 -9.94
CA GLN A 443 21.74 -9.51 -11.22
C GLN A 443 20.59 -9.12 -12.16
N ASN A 444 19.59 -9.99 -12.31
CA ASN A 444 18.42 -9.70 -13.16
C ASN A 444 17.65 -8.45 -12.68
N ILE A 445 17.53 -8.26 -11.36
CA ILE A 445 16.94 -7.05 -10.78
C ILE A 445 17.77 -5.81 -11.14
N ILE A 446 19.09 -5.87 -10.99
CA ILE A 446 19.99 -4.75 -11.31
C ILE A 446 19.93 -4.42 -12.80
N ASP A 447 19.99 -5.42 -13.66
CA ASP A 447 19.93 -5.26 -15.12
C ASP A 447 18.61 -4.61 -15.55
N GLU A 448 17.48 -5.05 -14.98
CA GLU A 448 16.19 -4.45 -15.28
C GLU A 448 16.10 -3.00 -14.79
N LYS A 449 16.61 -2.71 -13.58
CA LYS A 449 16.64 -1.33 -13.05
C LYS A 449 17.47 -0.40 -13.94
N CYS A 450 18.49 -0.92 -14.63
CA CYS A 450 19.33 -0.16 -15.55
C CYS A 450 18.68 0.00 -16.93
N ALA A 451 18.01 -1.03 -17.44
CA ALA A 451 17.41 -1.04 -18.78
C ALA A 451 16.02 -0.39 -18.85
N SER A 452 15.25 -0.42 -17.76
CA SER A 452 13.87 0.07 -17.74
C SER A 452 13.78 1.60 -17.76
N GLU A 453 12.83 2.15 -18.52
CA GLU A 453 12.47 3.58 -18.46
C GLU A 453 12.04 4.04 -17.06
N PHE A 454 11.55 3.12 -16.24
CA PHE A 454 11.13 3.37 -14.86
C PHE A 454 12.28 3.27 -13.85
N LYS A 455 13.50 2.97 -14.32
CA LYS A 455 14.74 2.90 -13.54
C LYS A 455 14.55 1.98 -12.32
N HIS A 456 15.10 2.37 -11.17
CA HIS A 456 14.99 1.65 -9.90
C HIS A 456 13.56 1.30 -9.44
N LYS A 457 12.51 1.99 -9.93
CA LYS A 457 11.12 1.76 -9.49
C LYS A 457 10.47 0.54 -10.15
N ILE A 458 11.03 0.02 -11.25
CA ILE A 458 10.42 -1.09 -12.00
C ILE A 458 10.19 -2.34 -11.14
N THR A 459 11.16 -2.70 -10.31
CA THR A 459 11.09 -3.86 -9.43
C THR A 459 9.90 -3.77 -8.49
N SER A 460 9.73 -2.66 -7.78
CA SER A 460 8.57 -2.43 -6.91
C SER A 460 7.24 -2.51 -7.65
N ARG A 461 7.17 -1.97 -8.87
CA ARG A 461 5.95 -2.04 -9.71
C ARG A 461 5.56 -3.48 -10.03
N ARG A 462 6.53 -4.32 -10.43
CA ARG A 462 6.29 -5.74 -10.71
C ARG A 462 5.87 -6.52 -9.46
N LEU A 463 6.53 -6.27 -8.32
CA LEU A 463 6.20 -6.92 -7.06
C LEU A 463 4.78 -6.56 -6.60
N MET A 464 4.39 -5.29 -6.67
CA MET A 464 3.02 -4.84 -6.37
C MET A 464 2.00 -5.42 -7.35
N ALA A 465 2.31 -5.48 -8.64
CA ALA A 465 1.42 -6.09 -9.63
C ALA A 465 1.20 -7.58 -9.36
N LYS A 466 2.27 -8.31 -9.00
CA LYS A 466 2.16 -9.73 -8.64
C LYS A 466 1.33 -9.93 -7.37
N GLU A 467 1.52 -9.08 -6.36
CA GLU A 467 0.69 -9.07 -5.15
C GLU A 467 -0.79 -8.89 -5.49
N VAL A 468 -1.15 -7.87 -6.28
CA VAL A 468 -2.55 -7.62 -6.66
C VAL A 468 -3.13 -8.77 -7.47
N GLU A 469 -2.36 -9.38 -8.37
CA GLU A 469 -2.77 -10.56 -9.13
C GLU A 469 -3.15 -11.73 -8.19
N ILE A 470 -2.29 -12.04 -7.22
CA ILE A 470 -2.53 -13.09 -6.22
C ILE A 470 -3.78 -12.77 -5.39
N MET A 471 -3.84 -11.55 -4.84
CA MET A 471 -4.93 -11.16 -3.94
C MET A 471 -6.28 -11.11 -4.66
N THR A 472 -6.30 -10.72 -5.93
CA THR A 472 -7.51 -10.76 -6.76
C THR A 472 -8.03 -12.19 -6.88
N LYS A 473 -7.15 -13.17 -7.14
CA LYS A 473 -7.55 -14.58 -7.24
C LYS A 473 -8.02 -15.17 -5.91
N VAL A 474 -7.39 -14.78 -4.80
CA VAL A 474 -7.85 -15.16 -3.46
C VAL A 474 -9.27 -14.64 -3.21
N VAL A 475 -9.50 -13.35 -3.45
CA VAL A 475 -10.81 -12.71 -3.26
C VAL A 475 -11.88 -13.32 -4.17
N GLU A 476 -11.56 -13.61 -5.43
CA GLU A 476 -12.50 -14.26 -6.35
C GLU A 476 -12.99 -15.61 -5.82
N ILE A 477 -12.11 -16.42 -5.23
CA ILE A 477 -12.50 -17.72 -4.65
C ILE A 477 -13.34 -17.53 -3.38
N LEU A 478 -12.91 -16.64 -2.47
CA LEU A 478 -13.65 -16.38 -1.24
C LEU A 478 -15.06 -15.83 -1.52
N ASN A 479 -15.20 -14.96 -2.51
CA ASN A 479 -16.49 -14.44 -2.94
C ASN A 479 -17.44 -15.53 -3.45
N GLN A 480 -16.93 -16.59 -4.10
CA GLN A 480 -17.76 -17.73 -4.53
C GLN A 480 -18.35 -18.48 -3.34
N GLU A 481 -17.69 -18.41 -2.19
CA GLU A 481 -18.11 -18.99 -0.92
C GLU A 481 -18.89 -18.00 -0.04
N LEU A 482 -19.22 -16.81 -0.58
CA LEU A 482 -19.88 -15.70 0.15
C LEU A 482 -19.06 -15.22 1.36
N ILE A 483 -17.74 -15.38 1.32
CA ILE A 483 -16.80 -14.86 2.32
C ILE A 483 -16.24 -13.55 1.80
N TYR A 484 -16.75 -12.44 2.31
CA TYR A 484 -16.25 -11.10 1.99
C TYR A 484 -15.22 -10.63 3.01
N VAL A 485 -14.14 -10.04 2.52
CA VAL A 485 -12.94 -9.71 3.33
C VAL A 485 -12.52 -8.26 3.16
N GLY A 486 -11.95 -7.67 4.20
CA GLY A 486 -11.22 -6.41 4.08
C GLY A 486 -9.90 -6.63 3.35
N TYR A 487 -9.50 -5.69 2.49
CA TYR A 487 -8.25 -5.76 1.73
C TYR A 487 -7.25 -4.74 2.27
N VAL A 488 -6.03 -5.19 2.58
CA VAL A 488 -4.91 -4.34 3.00
C VAL A 488 -3.63 -4.83 2.33
N TYR A 489 -3.45 -4.48 1.06
CA TYR A 489 -2.28 -4.87 0.25
C TYR A 489 -2.04 -6.39 0.21
N ASP A 490 -1.03 -6.89 0.92
CA ASP A 490 -0.65 -8.31 1.05
C ASP A 490 -1.39 -9.04 2.18
N ALA A 491 -2.34 -8.38 2.84
CA ALA A 491 -3.15 -8.93 3.92
C ALA A 491 -4.66 -8.82 3.66
N LEU A 492 -5.41 -9.77 4.25
CA LEU A 492 -6.86 -9.79 4.30
C LEU A 492 -7.37 -9.70 5.73
N ILE A 493 -8.43 -8.96 5.95
CA ILE A 493 -9.12 -8.83 7.24
C ILE A 493 -10.42 -9.62 7.14
N CYS A 494 -10.66 -10.53 8.07
CA CYS A 494 -11.80 -11.44 8.00
C CYS A 494 -12.44 -11.66 9.36
N HIS A 495 -13.66 -12.21 9.33
CA HIS A 495 -14.33 -12.66 10.53
C HIS A 495 -13.59 -13.87 11.13
N PRO A 496 -13.46 -14.00 12.47
CA PRO A 496 -12.70 -15.09 13.08
C PRO A 496 -13.09 -16.50 12.63
N ASN A 497 -14.39 -16.74 12.39
CA ASN A 497 -14.88 -18.05 11.92
C ASN A 497 -14.37 -18.41 10.52
N ASP A 498 -14.05 -17.43 9.69
CA ASP A 498 -13.59 -17.64 8.31
C ASP A 498 -12.06 -17.63 8.21
N ALA A 499 -11.36 -17.31 9.30
CA ALA A 499 -9.92 -17.06 9.30
C ALA A 499 -9.09 -18.25 8.77
N ASN A 500 -9.42 -19.47 9.20
CA ASN A 500 -8.75 -20.67 8.71
C ASN A 500 -9.00 -20.87 7.21
N ARG A 501 -10.24 -20.66 6.76
CA ARG A 501 -10.58 -20.80 5.34
C ARG A 501 -9.86 -19.76 4.48
N VAL A 502 -9.83 -18.51 4.93
CA VAL A 502 -9.09 -17.43 4.26
C VAL A 502 -7.61 -17.79 4.14
N LYS A 503 -7.00 -18.29 5.22
CA LYS A 503 -5.59 -18.73 5.22
C LYS A 503 -5.36 -19.87 4.22
N GLU A 504 -6.22 -20.89 4.20
CA GLU A 504 -6.12 -22.01 3.25
C GLU A 504 -6.19 -21.56 1.80
N VAL A 505 -7.12 -20.67 1.46
CA VAL A 505 -7.26 -20.13 0.09
C VAL A 505 -6.04 -19.30 -0.29
N MET A 506 -5.55 -18.45 0.62
CA MET A 506 -4.30 -17.70 0.43
C MET A 506 -3.11 -18.63 0.16
N ASP A 507 -2.90 -19.64 1.00
CA ASP A 507 -1.82 -20.62 0.86
C ASP A 507 -1.95 -21.43 -0.44
N SER A 508 -3.16 -21.81 -0.84
CA SER A 508 -3.36 -22.56 -2.09
C SER A 508 -3.05 -21.71 -3.33
N ILE A 509 -3.53 -20.48 -3.37
CA ILE A 509 -3.36 -19.59 -4.53
C ILE A 509 -1.92 -19.14 -4.69
N ILE A 510 -1.24 -18.77 -3.60
CA ILE A 510 0.13 -18.28 -3.68
C ILE A 510 1.09 -19.34 -4.25
N LEU A 511 0.90 -20.61 -3.87
CA LEU A 511 1.67 -21.74 -4.38
C LEU A 511 1.36 -22.03 -5.86
N LYS A 512 0.08 -22.00 -6.26
CA LYS A 512 -0.33 -22.14 -7.67
C LYS A 512 0.27 -21.04 -8.55
N GLN A 513 0.52 -19.86 -7.98
CA GLN A 513 1.13 -18.72 -8.64
C GLN A 513 2.67 -18.79 -8.67
N GLY A 514 3.26 -19.91 -8.20
CA GLY A 514 4.70 -20.14 -8.21
C GLY A 514 5.47 -19.26 -7.21
N VAL A 515 4.79 -18.71 -6.21
CA VAL A 515 5.42 -17.94 -5.13
C VAL A 515 5.39 -18.78 -3.87
N LYS A 516 6.58 -19.15 -3.39
CA LYS A 516 6.74 -20.05 -2.26
C LYS A 516 6.72 -19.27 -0.94
N THR A 517 5.51 -19.05 -0.44
CA THR A 517 5.26 -18.48 0.89
C THR A 517 3.93 -18.98 1.46
N SER A 518 3.63 -18.61 2.70
CA SER A 518 2.39 -18.92 3.40
C SER A 518 1.84 -17.70 4.16
N ALA A 519 0.52 -17.68 4.30
CA ALA A 519 -0.21 -16.72 5.10
C ALA A 519 -0.15 -17.07 6.59
N LYS A 520 -0.13 -16.04 7.43
CA LYS A 520 -0.16 -16.12 8.88
C LYS A 520 -1.38 -15.39 9.39
N LEU A 521 -2.06 -16.01 10.36
CA LEU A 521 -3.12 -15.33 11.09
C LEU A 521 -2.49 -14.50 12.21
N SER A 522 -2.96 -13.27 12.37
CA SER A 522 -2.69 -12.52 13.59
C SER A 522 -3.19 -13.37 14.76
N SER A 523 -2.32 -13.66 15.73
CA SER A 523 -2.75 -14.30 16.97
C SER A 523 -3.90 -13.49 17.55
N GLU A 524 -4.89 -14.14 18.17
CA GLU A 524 -5.97 -13.50 18.93
C GLU A 524 -5.38 -12.72 20.13
N ASN A 525 -4.63 -11.66 19.87
CA ASN A 525 -4.33 -10.62 20.83
C ASN A 525 -5.59 -9.77 20.94
N ASN A 526 -6.66 -10.41 21.42
CA ASN A 526 -7.85 -9.76 21.90
C ASN A 526 -7.41 -8.58 22.78
N PRO A 527 -7.99 -7.38 22.63
CA PRO A 527 -8.08 -6.48 23.75
C PRO A 527 -8.81 -7.29 24.82
N ILE A 528 -8.07 -7.82 25.80
CA ILE A 528 -8.64 -8.58 26.91
C ILE A 528 -9.71 -7.69 27.50
N VAL A 529 -10.96 -8.04 27.24
CA VAL A 529 -12.11 -7.56 27.99
C VAL A 529 -11.70 -7.76 29.43
N VAL A 530 -11.52 -6.64 30.14
CA VAL A 530 -11.38 -6.63 31.59
C VAL A 530 -12.65 -7.28 32.12
N ARG A 531 -12.64 -8.60 32.26
CA ARG A 531 -13.52 -9.27 33.21
C ARG A 531 -13.03 -8.77 34.56
N LEU A 532 -13.75 -7.79 35.07
CA LEU A 532 -13.81 -7.49 36.49
C LEU A 532 -13.76 -8.82 37.24
N LYS A 533 -12.77 -8.91 38.13
CA LYS A 533 -12.70 -9.91 39.19
C LYS A 533 -14.10 -9.99 39.80
N ASP A 534 -14.73 -11.14 39.68
CA ASP A 534 -15.60 -11.75 40.69
C ASP A 534 -16.16 -13.07 40.13
N SER A 535 -15.42 -14.15 40.35
CA SER A 535 -15.96 -15.47 40.74
C SER A 535 -14.80 -16.46 40.84
N LYS A 536 -14.43 -16.76 42.08
CA LYS A 536 -13.80 -18.03 42.44
C LYS A 536 -14.89 -19.10 42.37
N SER A 537 -14.95 -19.83 41.27
CA SER A 537 -15.47 -21.20 41.16
C SER A 537 -15.35 -21.61 39.70
N ASP A 538 -15.20 -22.91 39.44
CA ASP A 538 -15.22 -23.56 38.11
C ASP A 538 -13.85 -23.95 37.54
N LEU A 539 -12.83 -24.10 38.39
CA LEU A 539 -11.54 -24.73 38.03
C LEU A 539 -11.37 -26.17 38.55
N ASP A 540 -12.44 -26.82 39.03
CA ASP A 540 -12.38 -28.16 39.63
C ASP A 540 -13.08 -29.27 38.82
N ASN A 541 -13.30 -29.10 37.51
CA ASN A 541 -13.82 -30.19 36.67
C ASN A 541 -13.10 -30.27 35.31
N LYS A 542 -11.84 -30.73 35.33
CA LYS A 542 -11.28 -31.52 34.24
C LYS A 542 -10.60 -32.73 34.85
N GLU A 543 -11.29 -33.86 34.74
CA GLU A 543 -10.82 -35.18 35.13
C GLU A 543 -9.40 -35.41 34.59
N SER A 544 -8.46 -35.55 35.51
CA SER A 544 -7.16 -36.12 35.27
C SER A 544 -7.36 -37.56 34.82
N ILE A 545 -7.23 -37.84 33.53
CA ILE A 545 -6.99 -39.20 33.05
C ILE A 545 -5.52 -39.51 33.38
N ASN A 546 -5.29 -39.92 34.62
CA ASN A 546 -4.17 -40.80 34.96
C ASN A 546 -4.62 -42.20 34.54
N SER A 547 -4.24 -42.61 33.34
CA SER A 547 -4.20 -44.03 33.01
C SER A 547 -2.75 -44.42 32.78
N ASP A 548 -2.24 -45.21 33.73
CA ASP A 548 -1.19 -46.19 33.48
C ASP A 548 -1.79 -47.23 32.51
N ASP A 549 -1.94 -46.84 31.24
CA ASP A 549 -2.30 -47.75 30.17
C ASP A 549 -1.02 -48.30 29.55
N GLU A 550 -0.99 -49.62 29.43
CA GLU A 550 0.02 -50.42 28.75
C GLU A 550 0.53 -49.72 27.49
N VAL A 551 1.86 -49.69 27.34
CA VAL A 551 2.52 -49.21 26.13
C VAL A 551 2.08 -50.11 24.98
N ASP A 552 1.09 -49.66 24.22
CA ASP A 552 0.74 -50.22 22.92
C ASP A 552 2.00 -50.08 22.04
N ASP A 553 2.58 -51.22 21.66
CA ASP A 553 3.85 -51.36 20.91
C ASP A 553 3.86 -50.61 19.55
N ASN A 554 2.74 -49.97 19.18
CA ASN A 554 2.55 -49.24 17.94
C ASN A 554 2.87 -47.73 18.01
N TYR A 555 3.25 -47.17 19.16
CA TYR A 555 3.58 -45.74 19.28
C TYR A 555 5.08 -45.49 19.45
N ILE A 556 5.66 -44.64 18.60
CA ILE A 556 7.02 -44.14 18.82
C ILE A 556 7.03 -43.06 19.91
N LYS A 557 8.07 -43.04 20.74
CA LYS A 557 8.26 -41.97 21.75
C LYS A 557 9.08 -40.84 21.14
N VAL A 558 8.53 -39.62 21.17
CA VAL A 558 9.18 -38.42 20.62
C VAL A 558 9.28 -37.35 21.70
N GLU A 559 10.47 -36.81 21.94
CA GLU A 559 10.62 -35.65 22.83
C GLU A 559 10.10 -34.39 22.13
N ALA A 560 9.29 -33.59 22.83
CA ALA A 560 8.67 -32.39 22.26
C ALA A 560 9.68 -31.38 21.68
N LYS A 561 10.91 -31.35 22.22
CA LYS A 561 12.00 -30.48 21.73
C LYS A 561 12.49 -30.82 20.31
N LEU A 562 12.14 -31.99 19.79
CA LEU A 562 12.51 -32.48 18.46
C LEU A 562 11.45 -32.15 17.40
N ILE A 563 10.35 -31.51 17.80
CA ILE A 563 9.22 -31.19 16.92
C ILE A 563 9.42 -29.80 16.31
N ASN A 564 9.27 -29.76 14.99
CA ASN A 564 9.35 -28.57 14.17
C ASN A 564 7.94 -28.02 13.93
N PHE A 565 7.67 -26.83 14.48
CA PHE A 565 6.40 -26.09 14.29
C PHE A 565 6.53 -24.95 13.28
N ASN A 566 7.57 -24.97 12.44
CA ASN A 566 7.81 -23.91 11.48
C ASN A 566 6.87 -24.03 10.27
N ASP A 567 6.14 -22.95 9.97
CA ASP A 567 5.24 -22.85 8.81
C ASP A 567 5.89 -23.24 7.48
N ARG A 568 7.22 -23.09 7.36
CA ARG A 568 7.99 -23.52 6.18
C ARG A 568 7.90 -25.03 5.98
N ILE A 569 8.16 -25.79 7.03
CA ILE A 569 8.08 -27.27 7.01
C ILE A 569 6.65 -27.68 6.69
N ARG A 570 5.67 -27.04 7.33
CA ARG A 570 4.26 -27.29 7.04
C ARG A 570 3.93 -27.10 5.55
N SER A 571 4.33 -25.97 4.99
CA SER A 571 4.11 -25.64 3.57
C SER A 571 4.78 -26.67 2.65
N MET A 572 6.01 -27.07 2.98
CA MET A 572 6.78 -28.07 2.23
C MET A 572 6.14 -29.46 2.25
N VAL A 573 5.55 -29.86 3.39
CA VAL A 573 4.80 -31.13 3.51
C VAL A 573 3.47 -31.06 2.75
N LEU A 574 2.73 -29.95 2.87
CA LEU A 574 1.49 -29.73 2.12
C LEU A 574 1.72 -29.72 0.60
N GLU A 575 2.83 -29.14 0.13
CA GLU A 575 3.22 -29.17 -1.28
C GLU A 575 3.45 -30.60 -1.79
N LYS A 576 4.13 -31.46 -1.00
CA LYS A 576 4.31 -32.88 -1.34
C LYS A 576 2.96 -33.58 -1.47
N ILE A 577 2.05 -33.37 -0.52
CA ILE A 577 0.71 -33.97 -0.53
C ILE A 577 -0.07 -33.50 -1.76
N ASN A 578 -0.07 -32.19 -2.03
CA ASN A 578 -0.78 -31.60 -3.17
C ASN A 578 -0.23 -32.06 -4.53
N ASN A 579 1.06 -32.39 -4.60
CA ASN A 579 1.69 -32.97 -5.79
C ASN A 579 1.42 -34.49 -5.93
N GLY A 580 0.60 -35.07 -5.04
CA GLY A 580 0.25 -36.49 -5.06
C GLY A 580 1.32 -37.41 -4.46
N ASN A 581 2.32 -36.86 -3.77
CA ASN A 581 3.31 -37.68 -3.08
C ASN A 581 2.69 -38.30 -1.83
N GLU A 582 2.96 -39.58 -1.61
CA GLU A 582 2.57 -40.28 -0.39
C GLU A 582 3.42 -39.77 0.78
N VAL A 583 2.75 -39.32 1.84
CA VAL A 583 3.36 -38.87 3.10
C VAL A 583 2.79 -39.74 4.21
N VAL A 584 3.66 -40.53 4.84
CA VAL A 584 3.27 -41.47 5.90
C VAL A 584 3.56 -40.86 7.26
N PHE A 585 2.53 -40.72 8.09
CA PHE A 585 2.68 -40.30 9.47
C PHE A 585 2.65 -41.52 10.41
N GLU A 586 3.55 -41.56 11.37
CA GLU A 586 3.69 -42.62 12.36
C GLU A 586 2.99 -42.21 13.67
N HIS A 587 2.31 -43.14 14.33
CA HIS A 587 1.69 -42.89 15.64
C HIS A 587 2.77 -42.60 16.69
N ALA A 588 2.64 -41.49 17.42
CA ALA A 588 3.63 -41.05 18.40
C ALA A 588 3.02 -40.59 19.73
N ILE A 589 3.75 -40.86 20.81
CA ILE A 589 3.56 -40.25 22.12
C ILE A 589 4.63 -39.18 22.29
N ILE A 590 4.19 -37.93 22.35
CA ILE A 590 5.03 -36.74 22.47
C ILE A 590 5.17 -36.39 23.94
N GLU A 591 6.40 -36.37 24.44
CA GLU A 591 6.70 -36.10 25.85
C GLU A 591 7.29 -34.69 26.04
N PHE A 592 6.61 -33.89 26.86
CA PHE A 592 7.05 -32.54 27.21
C PHE A 592 7.91 -32.54 28.49
N PRO A 593 8.73 -31.51 28.73
CA PRO A 593 9.61 -31.44 29.91
C PRO A 593 8.90 -31.56 31.26
N ASN A 594 7.61 -31.19 31.31
CA ASN A 594 6.75 -31.30 32.50
C ASN A 594 6.10 -32.69 32.66
N LYS A 595 6.56 -33.70 31.91
CA LYS A 595 6.00 -35.07 31.83
C LYS A 595 4.59 -35.16 31.26
N TYR A 596 4.07 -34.06 30.70
CA TYR A 596 2.83 -34.10 29.93
C TYR A 596 3.05 -34.93 28.66
N LYS A 597 2.10 -35.82 28.35
CA LYS A 597 2.13 -36.69 27.17
C LYS A 597 0.99 -36.31 26.24
N PHE A 598 1.29 -36.19 24.96
CA PHE A 598 0.34 -35.86 23.90
C PHE A 598 0.41 -36.93 22.81
N LYS A 599 -0.73 -37.51 22.41
CA LYS A 599 -0.79 -38.51 21.34
C LYS A 599 -1.12 -37.82 20.02
N ASP A 600 -0.29 -38.03 19.00
CA ASP A 600 -0.50 -37.51 17.65
C ASP A 600 0.17 -38.44 16.63
N ARG A 601 0.09 -38.14 15.35
CA ARG A 601 0.94 -38.75 14.33
C ARG A 601 2.07 -37.80 13.95
N VAL A 602 3.26 -38.31 13.66
CA VAL A 602 4.43 -37.51 13.28
C VAL A 602 4.99 -37.94 11.94
N LEU A 603 5.51 -36.98 11.19
CA LEU A 603 6.31 -37.21 10.00
C LEU A 603 7.75 -36.86 10.31
N ARG A 604 8.67 -37.78 10.01
CA ARG A 604 10.10 -37.49 10.09
C ARG A 604 10.49 -36.59 8.93
N ILE A 605 11.21 -35.51 9.24
CA ILE A 605 11.66 -34.51 8.30
C ILE A 605 13.18 -34.34 8.39
N TYR A 606 13.74 -33.76 7.33
CA TYR A 606 15.09 -33.24 7.34
C TYR A 606 15.02 -31.73 7.07
N ASP A 607 15.27 -30.93 8.11
CA ASP A 607 15.36 -29.49 8.03
C ASP A 607 16.84 -29.09 7.99
N GLU A 608 17.34 -28.68 6.81
CA GLU A 608 18.73 -28.21 6.65
C GLU A 608 19.06 -27.00 7.54
N ILE A 609 18.06 -26.22 7.95
CA ILE A 609 18.22 -25.02 8.77
C ILE A 609 18.19 -25.37 10.26
N ASN A 610 17.31 -26.29 10.67
CA ASN A 610 17.19 -26.75 12.05
C ASN A 610 17.34 -28.28 12.11
N PRO A 611 18.56 -28.82 11.91
CA PRO A 611 18.78 -30.26 11.81
C PRO A 611 18.45 -31.03 13.11
N GLU A 612 18.34 -30.32 14.24
CA GLU A 612 17.92 -30.88 15.53
C GLU A 612 16.40 -31.11 15.63
N LEU A 613 15.61 -30.46 14.77
CA LEU A 613 14.15 -30.61 14.71
C LEU A 613 13.78 -31.61 13.62
N ILE A 614 13.58 -32.86 14.04
CA ILE A 614 13.49 -34.03 13.16
C ILE A 614 12.07 -34.51 12.90
N TYR A 615 11.06 -34.01 13.62
CA TYR A 615 9.66 -34.42 13.44
C TYR A 615 8.76 -33.21 13.17
N VAL A 616 7.67 -33.40 12.44
CA VAL A 616 6.52 -32.48 12.42
C VAL A 616 5.27 -33.27 12.75
N ILE A 617 4.37 -32.69 13.55
CA ILE A 617 3.14 -33.37 13.96
C ILE A 617 2.04 -33.18 12.90
N GLU A 618 1.25 -34.22 12.69
CA GLU A 618 0.17 -34.25 11.72
C GLU A 618 -0.87 -33.18 12.02
N SER A 619 -1.26 -33.03 13.29
CA SER A 619 -2.18 -31.96 13.69
C SER A 619 -1.67 -30.59 13.27
N HIS A 620 -0.38 -30.30 13.38
CA HIS A 620 0.20 -29.04 12.90
C HIS A 620 0.13 -28.90 11.37
N ILE A 621 0.21 -30.00 10.61
CA ILE A 621 0.08 -29.99 9.15
C ILE A 621 -1.36 -29.67 8.73
N PHE A 622 -2.34 -30.42 9.28
CA PHE A 622 -3.72 -30.42 8.81
C PHE A 622 -4.70 -29.60 9.68
N ASN A 623 -4.31 -29.15 10.87
CA ASN A 623 -5.17 -28.45 11.83
C ASN A 623 -4.42 -27.27 12.51
N PRO A 624 -4.74 -25.99 12.22
CA PRO A 624 -3.96 -24.86 12.70
C PRO A 624 -4.14 -24.52 14.20
N LEU A 625 -4.72 -25.38 15.03
CA LEU A 625 -5.05 -25.05 16.43
C LEU A 625 -4.67 -26.16 17.42
N VAL A 626 -3.39 -26.24 17.81
CA VAL A 626 -2.95 -26.38 19.22
C VAL A 626 -1.51 -25.87 19.30
N GLY A 627 -1.31 -24.72 19.91
CA GLY A 627 -0.02 -24.15 20.30
C GLY A 627 -0.21 -23.22 21.47
#